data_AF-A0A955ZB27-F1
#
_entry.id   AF-A0A955ZB27-F1
#
_cell.length_a   1.000
_cell.length_b   1.000
_cell.length_c   1.000
_cell.angle_alpha   90.00
_cell.angle_beta   90.00
_cell.angle_gamma   90.00
#
_symmetry.space_group_name_H-M   'P 1'
#
loop_
_entity.id
_entity.type
_entity.pdbx_description
1 polymer ?
#
loop_
_entity_poly.entity_id
_entity_poly.type
_entity_poly.pdbx_seq_one_letter_code
_entity_poly.pdbx_strand_id
1 'polypeptide(L)' 'MDLDLKDADLADVFRLLADVGRVNIVVGGEVSGKVTMRLRHVPWDQALDVIVRAKELSIERDGNVLLITRRAR' A
#
# COMPACT_ATOMS: atom_id res chain seq x y z
N MET A 1 -5.09 7.18 11.16
CA MET A 1 -3.64 7.17 11.37
C MET A 1 -3.06 8.52 10.97
N ASP A 2 -1.99 8.93 11.66
CA ASP A 2 -1.14 10.05 11.28
C ASP A 2 0.23 9.47 10.89
N LEU A 3 0.72 9.84 9.71
CA LEU A 3 1.95 9.29 9.15
C LEU A 3 2.67 10.36 8.35
N ASP A 4 3.99 10.41 8.46
CA ASP A 4 4.84 11.24 7.60
C ASP A 4 6.05 10.42 7.16
N LEU A 5 6.07 10.04 5.90
CA LEU A 5 7.14 9.28 5.27
C LEU A 5 7.66 10.05 4.07
N LYS A 6 8.98 10.14 3.98
CA LYS A 6 9.68 10.77 2.87
C LYS A 6 10.58 9.75 2.19
N ASP A 7 10.42 9.62 0.88
CA ASP A 7 11.24 8.76 0.03
C ASP A 7 11.32 7.29 0.52
N ALA A 8 10.19 6.79 1.05
CA ALA A 8 10.08 5.44 1.62
C ALA A 8 9.84 4.40 0.52
N ASP A 9 10.38 3.20 0.73
CA ASP A 9 10.16 2.07 -0.17
C ASP A 9 8.69 1.62 -0.15
N LEU A 10 8.14 1.31 -1.33
CA LEU A 10 6.74 0.90 -1.44
C LEU A 10 6.43 -0.39 -0.70
N ALA A 11 7.33 -1.38 -0.69
CA ALA A 11 7.11 -2.64 0.01
C ALA A 11 7.05 -2.41 1.53
N ASP A 12 7.93 -1.56 2.06
CA ASP A 12 7.92 -1.18 3.48
C ASP A 12 6.65 -0.45 3.88
N VAL A 13 6.17 0.44 3.01
CA VAL A 13 4.90 1.17 3.21
C VAL A 13 3.72 0.20 3.25
N PHE A 14 3.62 -0.74 2.32
CA PHE A 14 2.53 -1.72 2.32
C PHE A 14 2.60 -2.65 3.53
N ARG A 15 3.79 -3.04 3.97
CA ARG A 15 3.99 -3.81 5.21
C ARG A 15 3.50 -3.04 6.43
N LEU A 16 3.82 -1.74 6.52
CA LEU A 16 3.32 -0.88 7.60
C LEU A 16 1.79 -0.79 7.60
N LEU A 17 1.17 -0.63 6.42
CA LEU A 17 -0.29 -0.58 6.30
C LEU A 17 -0.95 -1.92 6.66
N ALA A 18 -0.32 -3.04 6.32
CA ALA A 18 -0.75 -4.38 6.74
C ALA A 18 -0.79 -4.51 8.26
N ASP A 19 0.28 -4.05 8.93
CA ASP A 19 0.40 -4.08 10.39
C ASP A 19 -0.65 -3.18 11.07
N VAL A 20 -0.85 -1.96 10.56
CA VAL A 20 -1.86 -1.02 11.08
C VAL A 20 -3.28 -1.53 10.86
N GLY A 21 -3.56 -2.05 9.66
CA GLY A 21 -4.87 -2.57 9.28
C GLY A 21 -5.20 -3.95 9.86
N ARG A 22 -4.19 -4.65 10.40
CA ARG A 22 -4.28 -6.05 10.86
C ARG A 22 -4.82 -6.97 9.76
N VAL A 23 -4.28 -6.82 8.55
CA VAL A 23 -4.64 -7.59 7.35
C VAL A 23 -3.40 -8.24 6.75
N ASN A 24 -3.58 -9.33 6.00
CA ASN A 24 -2.46 -9.93 5.27
C ASN A 24 -2.32 -9.23 3.92
N ILE A 25 -1.12 -8.74 3.62
CA ILE A 25 -0.78 -8.15 2.32
C ILE A 25 0.39 -8.92 1.71
N VAL A 26 0.26 -9.29 0.45
CA VAL A 26 1.35 -9.81 -0.38
C VAL A 26 1.64 -8.78 -1.47
N VAL A 27 2.91 -8.42 -1.61
CA VAL A 27 3.39 -7.47 -2.62
C VAL A 27 4.10 -8.26 -3.72
N GLY A 28 3.65 -8.12 -4.96
CA GLY A 28 4.28 -8.74 -6.13
C GLY A 28 5.71 -8.23 -6.33
N GLY A 29 6.61 -9.09 -6.81
CA GLY A 29 8.03 -8.75 -6.98
C GLY A 29 8.30 -7.62 -7.98
N GLU A 30 7.33 -7.31 -8.84
CA GLU A 30 7.37 -6.18 -9.77
C GLU A 30 7.02 -4.83 -9.13
N VAL A 31 6.43 -4.83 -7.93
CA VAL A 31 6.10 -3.61 -7.19
C VAL A 31 7.37 -3.06 -6.58
N SER A 32 7.85 -1.96 -7.15
CA SER A 32 9.11 -1.33 -6.77
C SER A 32 9.01 0.19 -6.87
N GLY A 33 9.92 0.87 -6.18
CA GLY A 33 10.03 2.33 -6.20
C GLY A 33 9.65 2.95 -4.87
N LYS A 34 9.59 4.28 -4.87
CA LYS A 34 9.48 5.07 -3.63
C LYS A 34 8.23 5.93 -3.60
N VAL A 35 7.78 6.27 -2.40
CA VAL A 35 6.66 7.18 -2.15
C VAL A 35 6.98 8.14 -1.01
N THR A 36 6.47 9.36 -1.16
CA THR A 36 6.42 10.34 -0.08
C THR A 36 4.96 10.58 0.26
N MET A 37 4.60 10.47 1.54
CA MET A 37 3.22 10.68 1.98
C MET A 37 3.19 11.36 3.34
N ARG A 38 2.21 12.24 3.51
CA ARG A 38 1.84 12.82 4.79
C ARG A 38 0.35 12.66 4.97
N LEU A 39 -0.05 11.86 5.94
CA LEU A 39 -1.44 11.52 6.24
C LEU A 39 -1.79 12.10 7.61
N ARG A 40 -2.99 12.70 7.71
CA ARG A 40 -3.55 13.13 8.99
C ARG A 40 -5.00 12.66 9.13
N HIS A 41 -5.30 11.94 10.21
CA HIS A 41 -6.62 11.36 10.46
C HIS A 41 -7.17 10.52 9.29
N VAL A 42 -6.30 9.85 8.53
CA VAL A 42 -6.73 9.04 7.38
C VAL A 42 -6.88 7.58 7.82
N PRO A 43 -7.95 6.86 7.45
CA PRO A 43 -8.04 5.41 7.58
C PRO A 43 -6.96 4.67 6.75
N TRP A 44 -6.49 3.52 7.21
CA TRP A 44 -5.39 2.80 6.55
C TRP A 44 -5.78 2.27 5.15
N ASP A 45 -7.04 1.86 5.00
CA ASP A 45 -7.62 1.34 3.76
C ASP A 45 -7.76 2.46 2.72
N GLN A 46 -8.16 3.66 3.14
CA GLN A 46 -8.14 4.85 2.30
C GLN A 46 -6.70 5.21 1.89
N ALA A 47 -5.74 5.13 2.81
CA ALA A 47 -4.33 5.37 2.49
C ALA A 47 -3.80 4.36 1.46
N LEU A 48 -4.09 3.07 1.66
CA LEU A 48 -3.74 1.99 0.74
C LEU A 48 -4.28 2.25 -0.67
N ASP A 49 -5.58 2.56 -0.78
CA ASP A 49 -6.26 2.85 -2.04
C ASP A 49 -5.64 4.06 -2.77
N VAL A 50 -5.28 5.12 -2.05
CA VAL A 50 -4.60 6.29 -2.62
C VAL A 50 -3.22 5.92 -3.19
N ILE A 51 -2.41 5.15 -2.46
CA ILE A 51 -1.07 4.76 -2.90
C ILE A 51 -1.15 3.86 -4.13
N VAL A 52 -2.05 2.88 -4.11
CA VAL A 52 -2.26 1.95 -5.22
C VAL A 52 -2.67 2.69 -6.48
N ARG A 53 -3.61 3.65 -6.39
CA ARG A 53 -3.98 4.50 -7.52
C ARG A 53 -2.82 5.37 -8.02
N ALA A 54 -2.10 6.02 -7.11
CA ALA A 54 -1.00 6.92 -7.46
C ALA A 54 0.18 6.22 -8.14
N LYS A 55 0.34 4.90 -7.92
CA LYS A 55 1.43 4.08 -8.46
C LYS A 55 0.99 3.14 -9.58
N GLU A 56 -0.22 3.30 -10.12
CA GLU A 56 -0.78 2.43 -11.16
C GLU A 56 -0.73 0.94 -10.78
N LEU A 57 -1.01 0.65 -9.51
CA LEU A 57 -1.09 -0.70 -8.98
C LEU A 57 -2.56 -1.16 -8.97
N SER A 58 -2.73 -2.43 -8.66
CA SER A 58 -4.02 -3.07 -8.43
C SER A 58 -4.00 -3.81 -7.10
N ILE A 59 -5.18 -3.94 -6.49
CA ILE A 59 -5.41 -4.77 -5.31
C ILE A 59 -6.39 -5.86 -5.70
N GLU A 60 -5.99 -7.10 -5.51
CA GLU A 60 -6.85 -8.26 -5.64
C GLU A 60 -7.05 -8.88 -4.25
N ARG A 61 -8.27 -9.30 -3.94
CA ARG A 61 -8.58 -9.97 -2.68
C ARG A 61 -8.76 -11.46 -2.94
N ASP A 62 -7.91 -12.26 -2.31
CA ASP A 62 -8.03 -13.71 -2.27
C ASP A 62 -8.22 -14.15 -0.81
N GLY A 63 -9.47 -14.41 -0.45
CA GLY A 63 -9.87 -14.74 0.92
C GLY A 63 -9.48 -13.64 1.94
N ASN A 64 -8.51 -13.95 2.79
CA ASN A 64 -7.98 -13.07 3.84
C ASN A 64 -6.66 -12.37 3.46
N VAL A 65 -6.25 -12.45 2.20
CA VAL A 65 -5.04 -11.83 1.67
C VAL A 65 -5.40 -10.77 0.64
N LEU A 66 -4.71 -9.63 0.73
CA LEU A 66 -4.69 -8.60 -0.30
C LEU A 66 -3.40 -8.74 -1.12
N LEU A 67 -3.54 -9.04 -2.40
CA LEU A 67 -2.43 -9.10 -3.34
C LEU A 67 -2.29 -7.75 -4.04
N ILE A 68 -1.11 -7.14 -3.94
CA ILE A 68 -0.77 -5.89 -4.60
C ILE A 68 0.16 -6.19 -5.76
N THR A 69 -0.27 -5.84 -6.97
CA THR A 69 0.45 -6.08 -8.22
C THR A 69 0.41 -4.87 -9.13
N ARG A 70 1.22 -4.87 -10.18
CA ARG A 70 1.12 -3.84 -11.22
C ARG A 70 -0.21 -3.98 -11.96
N ARG A 71 -0.88 -2.86 -12.25
CA ARG A 71 -2.12 -2.88 -13.04
C ARG A 71 -1.84 -3.51 -14.42
N ALA A 72 -2.60 -4.55 -14.75
CA ALA A 72 -2.61 -5.12 -16.08
C ALA A 72 -3.00 -4.02 -17.09
N ARG A 73 -2.22 -3.90 -18.17
CA ARG A 73 -2.53 -2.99 -19.27
C ARG A 73 -3.71 -3.48 -20.07
#